data_AF-A4CBX2-F1
#
_entry.id   AF-A4CBX2-F1
#
_cell.length_a   1.000
_cell.length_b   1.000
_cell.length_c   1.000
_cell.angle_alpha   90.00
_cell.angle_beta   90.00
_cell.angle_gamma   90.00
#
_symmetry.space_group_name_H-M   'P 1'
#
loop_
_entity.id
_entity.type
_entity.pdbx_description
1 polymer ?
#
loop_
_entity_poly.entity_id
_entity_poly.type
_entity_poly.pdbx_seq_one_letter_code
_entity_poly.pdbx_strand_id
1 'polypeptide(L)'
;MKKIILILFALLFLQPKVSISAENSQLEMSAKGAGVQGSFSAINVQERDQSSFHSGNGEVDNNVNKVEFSVTGSFLDEINAVIKYKGNRYELFYDNLNQKAEIKGFGKKGEKLILDQNLKSDLTQIFRTSQLTAPQIMSFQSDLDSATNKTFLRFFEFLSTYPIGTPIHQIIQKDDGAISVLGWENLCSSMGRQKKAIWDVTGVGTKTKYYKVGGHGFCAGRCGAGCPMFGDGQYTQDCLNHDACADVEGQQLGACSNEWTAAADDFWFSPDCTTPPSN
;
A
#
# COMPACT_ATOMS: atom_id res chain seq x y z
N MET A 1 -17.62 62.67 -11.64
CA MET A 1 -17.08 61.51 -12.39
C MET A 1 -15.74 61.10 -11.79
N LYS A 2 -15.72 60.15 -10.85
CA LYS A 2 -14.49 59.59 -10.27
C LYS A 2 -14.33 58.16 -10.80
N LYS A 3 -13.32 57.91 -11.63
CA LYS A 3 -12.96 56.58 -12.10
C LYS A 3 -12.19 55.87 -10.99
N ILE A 4 -12.78 54.83 -10.42
CA ILE A 4 -12.09 53.89 -9.53
C ILE A 4 -11.40 52.87 -10.43
N ILE A 5 -10.07 52.87 -10.41
CA ILE A 5 -9.23 51.86 -11.06
C ILE A 5 -9.21 50.65 -10.14
N LEU A 6 -9.86 49.57 -10.55
CA LEU A 6 -9.76 48.26 -9.90
C LEU A 6 -8.45 47.61 -10.38
N ILE A 7 -7.45 47.56 -9.52
CA ILE A 7 -6.23 46.77 -9.76
C ILE A 7 -6.55 45.33 -9.40
N LEU A 8 -6.76 44.50 -10.42
CA LEU A 8 -6.87 43.05 -10.26
C LEU A 8 -5.46 42.50 -9.96
N PHE A 9 -5.21 42.19 -8.70
CA PHE A 9 -3.99 41.48 -8.27
C PHE A 9 -4.11 40.01 -8.74
N ALA A 10 -3.59 39.73 -9.94
CA ALA A 10 -3.30 38.37 -10.36
C ALA A 10 -2.07 37.87 -9.59
N LEU A 11 -2.28 37.46 -8.34
CA LEU A 11 -1.33 36.63 -7.61
C LEU A 11 -1.31 35.26 -8.29
N LEU A 12 -0.41 35.12 -9.26
CA LEU A 12 0.08 33.84 -9.73
C LEU A 12 0.72 33.14 -8.52
N PHE A 13 -0.03 32.22 -7.91
CA PHE A 13 0.47 31.30 -6.89
C PHE A 13 1.50 30.38 -7.54
N LEU A 14 2.76 30.84 -7.61
CA LEU A 14 3.91 29.98 -7.79
C LEU A 14 4.01 29.09 -6.55
N GLN A 15 3.41 27.90 -6.60
CA GLN A 15 3.55 26.94 -5.52
C GLN A 15 5.03 26.50 -5.44
N PRO A 16 5.67 26.59 -4.26
CA PRO A 16 7.06 26.19 -4.12
C PRO A 16 7.17 24.69 -4.39
N LYS A 17 8.00 24.31 -5.36
CA LYS A 17 8.49 22.93 -5.46
C LYS A 17 9.44 22.72 -4.29
N VAL A 18 9.10 21.80 -3.41
CA VAL A 18 9.95 21.43 -2.28
C VAL A 18 10.66 20.13 -2.65
N SER A 19 11.95 20.23 -2.92
CA SER A 19 12.82 19.06 -3.11
C SER A 19 13.47 18.74 -1.76
N ILE A 20 13.08 17.63 -1.13
CA ILE A 20 13.71 17.15 0.11
C ILE A 20 14.59 15.97 -0.28
N SER A 21 15.92 16.17 -0.20
CA SER A 21 16.88 15.10 -0.39
C SER A 21 17.04 14.33 0.93
N ALA A 22 16.37 13.19 1.06
CA ALA A 22 16.76 12.19 2.04
C ALA A 22 17.94 11.40 1.47
N GLU A 23 18.97 11.12 2.28
CA GLU A 23 20.31 10.65 1.90
C GLU A 23 20.41 9.47 0.90
N ASN A 24 19.32 8.78 0.55
CA ASN A 24 19.34 7.68 -0.42
C ASN A 24 18.11 7.55 -1.34
N SER A 25 17.18 8.51 -1.33
CA SER A 25 16.04 8.51 -2.25
C SER A 25 15.70 9.96 -2.59
N GLN A 26 15.89 10.34 -3.85
CA GLN A 26 15.46 11.65 -4.35
C GLN A 26 13.93 11.64 -4.43
N LEU A 27 13.28 11.92 -3.30
CA LEU A 27 11.85 12.14 -3.24
C LEU A 27 11.58 13.59 -3.66
N GLU A 28 10.84 13.74 -4.74
CA GLU A 28 10.33 15.03 -5.19
C GLU A 28 8.84 15.08 -4.91
N MET A 29 8.36 16.15 -4.26
CA MET A 29 6.94 16.32 -3.96
C MET A 29 6.50 17.75 -4.24
N SER A 30 5.24 17.89 -4.63
CA SER A 30 4.57 19.18 -4.79
C SER A 30 3.09 19.04 -4.45
N ALA A 31 2.52 20.08 -3.87
CA ALA A 31 1.08 20.21 -3.77
C ALA A 31 0.48 20.41 -5.17
N LYS A 32 -0.75 19.90 -5.37
CA LYS A 32 -1.51 20.09 -6.60
C LYS A 32 -3.00 20.17 -6.26
N GLY A 33 -3.53 21.38 -6.20
CA GLY A 33 -4.88 21.60 -5.68
C GLY A 33 -4.98 21.09 -4.24
N ALA A 34 -6.08 20.39 -3.92
CA ALA A 34 -6.29 19.72 -2.62
C ALA A 34 -5.59 18.35 -2.52
N GLY A 35 -4.45 18.16 -3.18
CA GLY A 35 -3.76 16.88 -3.24
C GLY A 35 -2.25 17.01 -3.35
N VAL A 36 -1.59 15.87 -3.47
CA VAL A 36 -0.14 15.73 -3.53
C VAL A 36 0.24 14.97 -4.79
N GLN A 37 1.30 15.40 -5.46
CA GLN A 37 1.97 14.62 -6.49
C GLN A 37 3.47 14.57 -6.21
N GLY A 38 4.12 13.51 -6.62
CA GLY A 38 5.54 13.36 -6.42
C GLY A 38 6.15 12.22 -7.21
N SER A 39 7.45 12.02 -6.98
CA SER A 39 8.17 10.89 -7.53
C SER A 39 9.34 10.48 -6.65
N PHE A 40 9.71 9.21 -6.71
CA PHE A 40 10.94 8.68 -6.13
C PHE A 40 11.52 7.60 -7.04
N SER A 41 12.81 7.30 -6.92
CA SER A 41 13.45 6.20 -7.65
C SER A 41 13.37 4.91 -6.84
N ALA A 42 12.80 3.85 -7.41
CA ALA A 42 12.81 2.52 -6.79
C ALA A 42 14.27 2.02 -6.72
N ILE A 43 14.77 1.78 -5.51
CA ILE A 43 16.17 1.40 -5.28
C ILE A 43 16.32 -0.10 -5.48
N ASN A 44 17.21 -0.55 -6.37
CA ASN A 44 17.48 -1.97 -6.52
C ASN A 44 18.44 -2.41 -5.41
N VAL A 45 17.88 -2.94 -4.32
CA VAL A 45 18.66 -3.30 -3.12
C VAL A 45 19.70 -4.38 -3.44
N GLN A 46 19.46 -5.25 -4.43
CA GLN A 46 20.41 -6.29 -4.84
C GLN A 46 21.67 -5.76 -5.55
N GLU A 47 21.63 -4.58 -6.17
CA GLU A 47 22.80 -4.01 -6.87
C GLU A 47 23.75 -3.27 -5.92
N ARG A 48 23.29 -2.92 -4.72
CA ARG A 48 24.06 -2.13 -3.76
C ARG A 48 25.22 -2.91 -3.12
N ASP A 49 25.10 -4.24 -3.02
CA ASP A 49 26.17 -5.08 -2.46
C ASP A 49 27.27 -5.43 -3.49
N GLN A 50 27.06 -5.14 -4.78
CA GLN A 50 28.04 -5.40 -5.84
C GLN A 50 28.72 -4.14 -6.40
N SER A 51 28.22 -2.93 -6.08
CA SER A 51 28.74 -1.68 -6.64
C SER A 51 30.05 -1.17 -6.00
N SER A 52 30.77 -2.01 -5.23
CA SER A 52 32.10 -1.66 -4.69
C SER A 52 33.24 -1.83 -5.71
N PHE A 53 33.00 -2.34 -6.92
CA PHE A 53 34.04 -2.57 -7.91
C PHE A 53 33.51 -2.40 -9.35
N HIS A 54 33.45 -1.16 -9.86
CA HIS A 54 33.84 -0.77 -11.23
C HIS A 54 33.33 0.66 -11.51
N SER A 55 34.24 1.63 -11.41
CA SER A 55 34.02 3.00 -11.85
C SER A 55 34.02 3.06 -13.38
N GLY A 56 32.91 2.68 -14.00
CA GLY A 56 32.65 2.90 -15.41
C GLY A 56 31.73 4.09 -15.59
N ASN A 57 32.16 5.09 -16.36
CA ASN A 57 31.40 6.32 -16.70
C ASN A 57 30.19 6.05 -17.61
N GLY A 58 29.34 5.07 -17.27
CA GLY A 58 28.05 4.88 -17.89
C GLY A 58 27.04 5.84 -17.26
N GLU A 59 26.51 6.76 -18.05
CA GLU A 59 25.37 7.59 -17.68
C GLU A 59 24.17 6.66 -17.42
N VAL A 60 23.96 6.31 -16.14
CA VAL A 60 22.80 5.52 -15.72
C VAL A 60 21.57 6.37 -15.99
N ASP A 61 20.70 5.91 -16.88
CA ASP A 61 19.42 6.56 -17.12
C ASP A 61 18.55 6.48 -15.85
N ASN A 62 18.66 7.53 -15.03
CA ASN A 62 17.97 7.65 -13.75
C ASN A 62 16.44 7.63 -13.90
N ASN A 63 15.88 7.69 -15.12
CA ASN A 63 14.43 7.62 -15.34
C ASN A 63 13.88 6.18 -15.37
N VAL A 64 14.70 5.14 -15.56
CA VAL A 64 14.20 3.76 -15.77
C VAL A 64 13.45 3.22 -14.55
N ASN A 65 13.81 3.68 -13.35
CA ASN A 65 13.21 3.22 -12.09
C ASN A 65 12.39 4.31 -11.38
N LYS A 66 12.02 5.38 -12.09
CA LYS A 66 11.22 6.45 -11.52
C LYS A 66 9.78 5.98 -11.28
N VAL A 67 9.33 6.09 -10.04
CA VAL A 67 7.94 5.92 -9.61
C VAL A 67 7.33 7.31 -9.51
N GLU A 68 6.27 7.58 -10.25
CA GLU A 68 5.49 8.81 -10.13
C GLU A 68 4.18 8.50 -9.40
N PHE A 69 3.71 9.41 -8.57
CA PHE A 69 2.45 9.23 -7.87
C PHE A 69 1.66 10.53 -7.75
N SER A 70 0.35 10.38 -7.60
CA SER A 70 -0.54 11.47 -7.20
C SER A 70 -1.66 10.95 -6.32
N VAL A 71 -2.04 11.70 -5.31
CA VAL A 71 -3.17 11.43 -4.42
C VAL A 71 -3.99 12.71 -4.24
N THR A 72 -5.31 12.58 -4.27
CA THR A 72 -6.28 13.67 -4.09
C THR A 72 -7.47 13.18 -3.27
N GLY A 73 -8.16 14.10 -2.61
CA GLY A 73 -9.37 13.79 -1.83
C GLY A 73 -9.12 13.82 -0.33
N SER A 74 -10.00 13.16 0.44
CA SER A 74 -9.88 13.07 1.90
C SER A 74 -10.45 11.76 2.42
N PHE A 75 -9.91 11.30 3.55
CA PHE A 75 -10.37 10.09 4.24
C PHE A 75 -11.82 10.19 4.75
N LEU A 76 -12.35 11.40 4.92
CA LEU A 76 -13.75 11.60 5.30
C LEU A 76 -14.73 11.45 4.13
N ASP A 77 -14.22 11.30 2.92
CA ASP A 77 -14.99 11.21 1.68
C ASP A 77 -14.33 10.19 0.74
N GLU A 78 -13.96 10.59 -0.47
CA GLU A 78 -13.28 9.77 -1.46
C GLU A 78 -11.79 10.13 -1.55
N ILE A 79 -10.95 9.10 -1.69
CA ILE A 79 -9.53 9.21 -2.02
C ILE A 79 -9.31 8.61 -3.41
N ASN A 80 -8.64 9.38 -4.26
CA ASN A 80 -8.18 8.93 -5.57
C ASN A 80 -6.67 8.96 -5.58
N ALA A 81 -6.03 7.82 -5.84
CA ALA A 81 -4.58 7.73 -5.98
C ALA A 81 -4.18 7.06 -7.29
N VAL A 82 -3.07 7.53 -7.86
CA VAL A 82 -2.47 6.99 -9.08
C VAL A 82 -0.98 6.77 -8.85
N ILE A 83 -0.49 5.60 -9.23
CA ILE A 83 0.94 5.27 -9.27
C ILE A 83 1.31 4.96 -10.73
N LYS A 84 2.43 5.48 -11.22
CA LYS A 84 2.98 5.17 -12.54
C LYS A 84 4.40 4.65 -12.40
N TYR A 85 4.69 3.56 -13.12
CA TYR A 85 6.01 2.95 -13.11
C TYR A 85 6.26 2.14 -14.38
N LYS A 86 7.41 2.35 -15.04
CA LYS A 86 7.81 1.69 -16.30
C LYS A 86 6.69 1.69 -17.38
N GLY A 87 5.87 2.74 -17.41
CA GLY A 87 4.74 2.90 -18.33
C GLY A 87 3.44 2.19 -17.93
N ASN A 88 3.44 1.45 -16.82
CA ASN A 88 2.23 0.92 -16.20
C ASN A 88 1.57 1.99 -15.31
N ARG A 89 0.24 1.92 -15.16
CA ARG A 89 -0.57 2.83 -14.33
C ARG A 89 -1.43 2.02 -13.38
N TYR A 90 -1.39 2.36 -12.10
CA TYR A 90 -2.23 1.76 -11.05
C TYR A 90 -3.11 2.83 -10.46
N GLU A 91 -4.36 2.49 -10.18
CA GLU A 91 -5.36 3.39 -9.64
C GLU A 91 -5.99 2.80 -8.40
N LEU A 92 -6.20 3.66 -7.40
CA LEU A 92 -7.02 3.41 -6.24
C LEU A 92 -8.15 4.43 -6.23
N PHE A 93 -9.37 3.95 -6.13
CA PHE A 93 -10.50 4.70 -5.63
C PHE A 93 -10.88 4.12 -4.26
N TYR A 94 -10.88 4.94 -3.22
CA TYR A 94 -11.25 4.53 -1.87
C TYR A 94 -12.35 5.44 -1.35
N ASP A 95 -13.45 4.85 -0.94
CA ASP A 95 -14.64 5.52 -0.43
C ASP A 95 -14.87 5.01 0.99
N ASN A 96 -14.51 5.85 1.95
CA ASN A 96 -14.60 5.48 3.37
C ASN A 96 -16.05 5.43 3.85
N LEU A 97 -16.93 6.27 3.29
CA LEU A 97 -18.33 6.35 3.70
C LEU A 97 -19.09 5.08 3.33
N ASN A 98 -18.84 4.57 2.12
CA ASN A 98 -19.46 3.34 1.63
C ASN A 98 -18.59 2.08 1.85
N GLN A 99 -17.46 2.22 2.55
CA GLN A 99 -16.52 1.13 2.85
C GLN A 99 -16.18 0.32 1.59
N LYS A 100 -15.75 1.04 0.54
CA LYS A 100 -15.46 0.50 -0.78
C LYS A 100 -14.06 0.92 -1.23
N ALA A 101 -13.33 -0.02 -1.81
CA ALA A 101 -12.04 0.22 -2.44
C ALA A 101 -12.03 -0.44 -3.81
N GLU A 102 -11.63 0.28 -4.84
CA GLU A 102 -11.46 -0.24 -6.18
C GLU A 102 -10.02 -0.02 -6.63
N ILE A 103 -9.36 -1.12 -6.99
CA ILE A 103 -7.97 -1.13 -7.43
C ILE A 103 -7.96 -1.56 -8.90
N LYS A 104 -7.24 -0.81 -9.74
CA LYS A 104 -7.07 -1.11 -11.17
C LYS A 104 -5.61 -0.98 -11.57
N GLY A 105 -5.17 -1.81 -12.52
CA GLY A 105 -3.86 -1.75 -13.14
C GLY A 105 -3.98 -1.81 -14.65
N PHE A 106 -3.25 -0.92 -15.31
CA PHE A 106 -3.23 -0.75 -16.76
C PHE A 106 -1.80 -0.84 -17.28
N GLY A 107 -1.63 -1.60 -18.35
CA GLY A 107 -0.38 -1.64 -19.11
C GLY A 107 -0.19 -0.39 -19.97
N LYS A 108 0.90 -0.37 -20.74
CA LYS A 108 1.33 0.78 -21.55
C LYS A 108 0.30 1.20 -22.60
N LYS A 109 -0.54 0.27 -23.08
CA LYS A 109 -1.57 0.53 -24.10
C LYS A 109 -2.98 0.63 -23.49
N GLY A 110 -3.09 0.70 -22.16
CA GLY A 110 -4.37 0.77 -21.46
C GLY A 110 -5.08 -0.56 -21.27
N GLU A 111 -4.44 -1.67 -21.64
CA GLU A 111 -4.93 -3.03 -21.38
C GLU A 111 -4.92 -3.35 -19.88
N LYS A 112 -5.77 -4.29 -19.44
CA LYS A 112 -5.73 -4.80 -18.07
C LYS A 112 -4.36 -5.41 -17.79
N LEU A 113 -3.71 -4.97 -16.73
CA LEU A 113 -2.38 -5.43 -16.36
C LEU A 113 -2.48 -6.77 -15.63
N ILE A 114 -1.91 -7.83 -16.21
CA ILE A 114 -1.76 -9.12 -15.56
C ILE A 114 -0.44 -9.12 -14.81
N LEU A 115 -0.48 -9.49 -13.52
CA LEU A 115 0.72 -9.52 -12.70
C LEU A 115 1.59 -10.73 -13.05
N ASP A 116 2.77 -10.50 -13.62
CA ASP A 116 3.79 -11.54 -13.80
C ASP A 116 4.85 -11.50 -12.68
N GLN A 117 5.82 -12.42 -12.71
CA GLN A 117 6.87 -12.51 -11.70
C GLN A 117 7.78 -11.28 -11.66
N ASN A 118 8.07 -10.68 -12.83
CA ASN A 118 8.94 -9.50 -12.92
C ASN A 118 8.23 -8.29 -12.32
N LEU A 119 6.97 -8.11 -12.68
CA LEU A 119 6.13 -7.04 -12.17
C LEU A 119 5.88 -7.20 -10.66
N LYS A 120 5.71 -8.43 -10.16
CA LYS A 120 5.63 -8.70 -8.71
C LYS A 120 6.90 -8.27 -7.98
N SER A 121 8.07 -8.57 -8.55
CA SER A 121 9.36 -8.12 -8.01
C SER A 121 9.45 -6.59 -7.98
N ASP A 122 9.09 -5.94 -9.09
CA ASP A 122 9.07 -4.48 -9.21
C ASP A 122 8.11 -3.85 -8.17
N LEU A 123 6.87 -4.33 -8.02
CA LEU A 123 5.90 -3.83 -7.03
C LEU A 123 6.40 -4.02 -5.60
N THR A 124 7.05 -5.15 -5.31
CA THR A 124 7.68 -5.40 -4.00
C THR A 124 8.79 -4.38 -3.70
N GLN A 125 9.60 -4.05 -4.71
CA GLN A 125 10.67 -3.07 -4.59
C GLN A 125 10.14 -1.64 -4.43
N ILE A 126 9.08 -1.29 -5.16
CA ILE A 126 8.39 -0.01 -5.02
C ILE A 126 7.85 0.12 -3.60
N PHE A 127 7.18 -0.90 -3.06
CA PHE A 127 6.67 -0.90 -1.69
C PHE A 127 7.80 -0.72 -0.66
N ARG A 128 8.91 -1.46 -0.78
CA ARG A 128 10.06 -1.28 0.12
C ARG A 128 10.62 0.14 0.06
N THR A 129 10.69 0.73 -1.13
CA THR A 129 11.16 2.10 -1.30
C THR A 129 10.16 3.10 -0.72
N SER A 130 8.85 2.88 -0.90
CA SER A 130 7.82 3.74 -0.32
C SER A 130 7.81 3.70 1.21
N GLN A 131 8.20 2.57 1.82
CA GLN A 131 8.42 2.50 3.26
C GLN A 131 9.57 3.41 3.72
N LEU A 132 10.66 3.49 2.95
CA LEU A 132 11.80 4.37 3.27
C LEU A 132 11.49 5.86 3.08
N THR A 133 10.50 6.19 2.24
CA THR A 133 10.04 7.57 2.00
C THR A 133 8.79 7.93 2.79
N ALA A 134 8.19 6.98 3.52
CA ALA A 134 6.95 7.19 4.26
C ALA A 134 7.03 8.35 5.26
N PRO A 135 8.07 8.52 6.10
CA PRO A 135 8.16 9.65 7.02
C PRO A 135 8.10 11.02 6.32
N GLN A 136 8.73 11.14 5.14
CA GLN A 136 8.74 12.34 4.33
C GLN A 136 7.37 12.59 3.70
N ILE A 137 6.69 11.55 3.20
CA ILE A 137 5.33 11.64 2.67
C ILE A 137 4.36 12.08 3.79
N MET A 138 4.46 11.45 4.96
CA MET A 138 3.62 11.74 6.12
C MET A 138 3.83 13.14 6.71
N SER A 139 5.03 13.72 6.56
CA SER A 139 5.37 15.06 7.06
C SER A 139 5.25 16.17 6.00
N PHE A 140 4.97 15.81 4.75
CA PHE A 140 4.81 16.79 3.68
C PHE A 140 3.63 17.72 3.97
N GLN A 141 3.92 19.03 4.07
CA GLN A 141 2.91 20.04 4.31
C GLN A 141 1.99 20.17 3.10
N SER A 142 0.84 19.50 3.17
CA SER A 142 -0.25 19.53 2.20
C SER A 142 -1.58 19.61 2.94
N ASP A 143 -2.66 19.83 2.19
CA ASP A 143 -4.03 19.80 2.72
C ASP A 143 -4.53 18.36 3.00
N LEU A 144 -3.73 17.33 2.67
CA LEU A 144 -4.09 15.94 2.94
C LEU A 144 -3.96 15.63 4.42
N ASP A 145 -5.03 15.05 4.98
CA ASP A 145 -5.01 14.56 6.35
C ASP A 145 -4.12 13.30 6.49
N SER A 146 -3.70 13.02 7.72
CA SER A 146 -2.82 11.89 8.05
C SER A 146 -3.42 10.53 7.64
N ALA A 147 -4.74 10.37 7.73
CA ALA A 147 -5.40 9.14 7.34
C ALA A 147 -5.39 8.96 5.81
N THR A 148 -5.55 10.03 5.04
CA THR A 148 -5.39 10.00 3.58
C THR A 148 -3.97 9.57 3.17
N ASN A 149 -2.94 10.12 3.81
CA ASN A 149 -1.55 9.72 3.55
C ASN A 149 -1.31 8.24 3.91
N LYS A 150 -1.85 7.76 5.04
CA LYS A 150 -1.79 6.33 5.41
C LYS A 150 -2.48 5.44 4.38
N THR A 151 -3.69 5.77 3.95
CA THR A 151 -4.42 5.01 2.92
C THR A 151 -3.65 4.98 1.60
N PHE A 152 -3.01 6.08 1.23
CA PHE A 152 -2.13 6.11 0.07
C PHE A 152 -0.91 5.19 0.23
N LEU A 153 -0.26 5.15 1.39
CA LEU A 153 0.85 4.23 1.65
C LEU A 153 0.40 2.75 1.62
N ARG A 154 -0.80 2.45 2.13
CA ARG A 154 -1.43 1.12 2.03
C ARG A 154 -1.67 0.70 0.58
N PHE A 155 -1.82 1.65 -0.36
CA PHE A 155 -1.96 1.30 -1.77
C PHE A 155 -0.70 0.63 -2.34
N PHE A 156 0.49 1.15 -2.03
CA PHE A 156 1.74 0.51 -2.42
C PHE A 156 1.87 -0.90 -1.83
N GLU A 157 1.50 -1.03 -0.57
CA GLU A 157 1.50 -2.31 0.13
C GLU A 157 0.56 -3.31 -0.54
N PHE A 158 -0.68 -2.94 -0.80
CA PHE A 158 -1.67 -3.81 -1.41
C PHE A 158 -1.26 -4.27 -2.81
N LEU A 159 -0.69 -3.38 -3.62
CA LEU A 159 -0.12 -3.75 -4.92
C LEU A 159 1.00 -4.79 -4.77
N SER A 160 1.80 -4.70 -3.71
CA SER A 160 2.87 -5.66 -3.44
C SER A 160 2.36 -7.03 -2.99
N THR A 161 1.12 -7.17 -2.50
CA THR A 161 0.52 -8.47 -2.11
C THR A 161 -0.23 -9.15 -3.25
N TYR A 162 -0.58 -8.41 -4.30
CA TYR A 162 -1.44 -8.85 -5.40
C TYR A 162 -1.00 -10.19 -6.06
N PRO A 163 -1.92 -11.05 -6.55
CA PRO A 163 -1.55 -12.38 -7.02
C PRO A 163 -0.98 -12.48 -8.44
N ILE A 164 0.06 -13.30 -8.62
CA ILE A 164 0.62 -13.61 -9.95
C ILE A 164 -0.43 -14.32 -10.81
N GLY A 165 -0.47 -13.98 -12.10
CA GLY A 165 -1.40 -14.53 -13.08
C GLY A 165 -2.79 -13.91 -13.03
N THR A 166 -3.05 -13.00 -12.09
CA THR A 166 -4.33 -12.30 -11.99
C THR A 166 -4.26 -10.90 -12.58
N PRO A 167 -5.33 -10.41 -13.23
CA PRO A 167 -5.45 -9.01 -13.58
C PRO A 167 -5.50 -8.16 -12.30
N ILE A 168 -4.76 -7.05 -12.28
CA ILE A 168 -4.88 -6.03 -11.24
C ILE A 168 -6.21 -5.30 -11.47
N HIS A 169 -7.27 -5.87 -10.93
CA HIS A 169 -8.61 -5.32 -10.91
C HIS A 169 -9.40 -5.97 -9.79
N GLN A 170 -9.69 -5.23 -8.73
CA GLN A 170 -10.47 -5.72 -7.60
C GLN A 170 -11.41 -4.62 -7.12
N ILE A 171 -12.67 -4.99 -6.91
CA ILE A 171 -13.64 -4.18 -6.19
C ILE A 171 -13.83 -4.87 -4.84
N ILE A 172 -13.50 -4.14 -3.79
CA ILE A 172 -13.55 -4.58 -2.41
C ILE A 172 -14.63 -3.75 -1.76
N GLN A 173 -15.57 -4.44 -1.13
CA GLN A 173 -16.60 -3.82 -0.33
C GLN A 173 -16.58 -4.56 1.00
N LYS A 174 -16.70 -3.82 2.10
CA LYS A 174 -16.86 -4.44 3.41
C LYS A 174 -18.01 -5.45 3.36
N ASP A 175 -17.70 -6.71 3.68
CA ASP A 175 -18.76 -7.71 3.82
C ASP A 175 -19.63 -7.31 5.03
N ASP A 176 -20.92 -7.07 4.77
CA ASP A 176 -21.90 -6.73 5.80
C ASP A 176 -22.41 -7.97 6.56
N GLY A 177 -21.81 -9.13 6.31
CA GLY A 177 -21.96 -10.35 7.11
C GLY A 177 -23.04 -11.30 6.57
N ALA A 178 -23.32 -11.28 5.27
CA ALA A 178 -24.34 -12.16 4.72
C ALA A 178 -23.84 -13.59 4.43
N ILE A 179 -22.54 -13.81 4.19
CA ILE A 179 -22.03 -15.12 3.74
C ILE A 179 -20.76 -15.61 4.45
N SER A 180 -19.95 -14.75 5.09
CA SER A 180 -18.83 -15.21 5.92
C SER A 180 -19.33 -15.56 7.33
N VAL A 181 -18.98 -16.75 7.84
CA VAL A 181 -19.39 -17.23 9.17
C VAL A 181 -18.68 -16.45 10.30
N LEU A 182 -17.79 -15.50 9.97
CA LEU A 182 -16.99 -14.70 10.87
C LEU A 182 -16.81 -13.30 10.27
N GLY A 183 -17.82 -12.44 10.33
CA GLY A 183 -17.61 -11.01 10.03
C GLY A 183 -16.47 -10.44 10.87
N TRP A 184 -15.74 -9.46 10.32
CA TRP A 184 -14.61 -8.71 10.91
C TRP A 184 -14.25 -9.03 12.38
N GLU A 185 -13.51 -10.12 12.63
CA GLU A 185 -12.95 -10.36 13.97
C GLU A 185 -11.63 -9.60 14.10
N ASN A 186 -11.69 -8.47 14.81
CA ASN A 186 -10.51 -7.70 15.19
C ASN A 186 -9.69 -8.45 16.27
N LEU A 187 -8.39 -8.62 16.01
CA LEU A 187 -7.44 -9.32 16.89
C LEU A 187 -6.54 -8.40 17.73
N CYS A 188 -6.74 -7.08 17.72
CA CYS A 188 -5.91 -6.12 18.47
C CYS A 188 -5.86 -6.47 19.97
N SER A 189 -6.99 -6.82 20.58
CA SER A 189 -7.07 -7.23 22.00
C SER A 189 -6.37 -8.57 22.30
N SER A 190 -6.01 -9.31 21.25
CA SER A 190 -5.37 -10.62 21.31
C SER A 190 -3.89 -10.58 20.94
N MET A 191 -3.32 -9.41 20.65
CA MET A 191 -1.88 -9.26 20.45
C MET A 191 -1.09 -9.86 21.61
N GLY A 192 -0.07 -10.65 21.28
CA GLY A 192 0.73 -11.41 22.25
C GLY A 192 0.06 -12.68 22.78
N ARG A 193 -1.19 -12.99 22.42
CA ARG A 193 -1.92 -14.20 22.82
C ARG A 193 -2.03 -15.20 21.68
N GLN A 194 -2.28 -16.46 22.03
CA GLN A 194 -2.55 -17.51 21.05
C GLN A 194 -3.96 -17.36 20.49
N LYS A 195 -4.07 -17.36 19.15
CA LYS A 195 -5.32 -17.42 18.41
C LYS A 195 -5.27 -18.58 17.43
N LYS A 196 -6.42 -19.19 17.20
CA LYS A 196 -6.58 -20.31 16.26
C LYS A 196 -6.82 -19.72 14.87
N ALA A 197 -5.91 -20.00 13.94
CA ALA A 197 -6.14 -19.80 12.53
C ALA A 197 -6.95 -20.98 11.97
N ILE A 198 -7.85 -20.68 11.04
CA ILE A 198 -8.73 -21.63 10.36
C ILE A 198 -8.77 -21.24 8.88
N TRP A 199 -8.25 -22.10 7.99
CA TRP A 199 -8.24 -21.82 6.56
C TRP A 199 -8.75 -23.03 5.78
N ASP A 200 -9.26 -22.80 4.57
CA ASP A 200 -9.77 -23.85 3.69
C ASP A 200 -8.87 -23.99 2.47
N VAL A 201 -8.30 -25.17 2.30
CA VAL A 201 -7.48 -25.49 1.14
C VAL A 201 -8.38 -26.17 0.12
N THR A 202 -8.59 -25.51 -1.02
CA THR A 202 -9.44 -26.02 -2.11
C THR A 202 -9.10 -27.48 -2.43
N GLY A 203 -10.07 -28.38 -2.27
CA GLY A 203 -9.93 -29.81 -2.56
C GLY A 203 -9.26 -30.66 -1.46
N VAL A 204 -8.82 -30.05 -0.35
CA VAL A 204 -8.26 -30.75 0.83
C VAL A 204 -9.17 -30.58 2.05
N GLY A 205 -9.79 -29.40 2.20
CA GLY A 205 -10.70 -29.06 3.29
C GLY A 205 -10.06 -28.16 4.36
N THR A 206 -10.82 -27.93 5.42
CA THR A 206 -10.45 -26.98 6.50
C THR A 206 -9.28 -27.48 7.34
N LYS A 207 -8.27 -26.63 7.51
CA LYS A 207 -7.09 -26.84 8.38
C LYS A 207 -7.09 -25.81 9.51
N THR A 208 -6.35 -26.11 10.58
CA THR A 208 -6.24 -25.21 11.73
C THR A 208 -4.86 -25.26 12.37
N LYS A 209 -4.39 -24.13 12.91
CA LYS A 209 -3.12 -24.02 13.65
C LYS A 209 -3.17 -22.82 14.59
N TYR A 210 -2.48 -22.90 15.73
CA TYR A 210 -2.41 -21.80 16.69
C TYR A 210 -1.19 -20.91 16.43
N TYR A 211 -1.39 -19.60 16.48
CA TYR A 211 -0.32 -18.61 16.36
C TYR A 211 -0.44 -17.56 17.45
N LYS A 212 0.72 -17.04 17.86
CA LYS A 212 0.81 -15.85 18.70
C LYS A 212 0.58 -14.60 17.82
N VAL A 213 -0.56 -13.93 18.00
CA VAL A 213 -0.90 -12.71 17.24
C VAL A 213 0.17 -11.65 17.46
N GLY A 214 0.67 -11.06 16.38
CA GLY A 214 1.70 -10.01 16.44
C GLY A 214 3.06 -10.47 17.01
N GLY A 215 3.34 -11.78 17.09
CA GLY A 215 4.62 -12.30 17.59
C GLY A 215 5.84 -11.82 16.77
N HIS A 216 6.99 -11.68 17.44
CA HIS A 216 8.26 -11.28 16.82
C HIS A 216 8.62 -12.19 15.63
N GLY A 217 8.86 -11.58 14.46
CA GLY A 217 9.38 -12.23 13.25
C GLY A 217 8.32 -12.70 12.25
N PHE A 218 7.11 -13.05 12.69
CA PHE A 218 6.04 -13.52 11.80
C PHE A 218 4.84 -12.57 11.73
N CYS A 219 4.64 -11.69 12.73
CA CYS A 219 3.53 -10.73 12.78
C CYS A 219 2.15 -11.36 12.49
N ALA A 220 1.92 -12.58 12.99
CA ALA A 220 0.73 -13.35 12.69
C ALA A 220 -0.56 -12.54 12.86
N GLY A 221 -1.43 -12.62 11.86
CA GLY A 221 -2.71 -11.93 11.83
C GLY A 221 -2.65 -10.50 11.32
N ARG A 222 -1.48 -10.01 10.94
CA ARG A 222 -1.31 -8.65 10.45
C ARG A 222 -1.76 -8.56 8.99
N CYS A 223 -2.68 -7.65 8.69
CA CYS A 223 -3.09 -7.41 7.32
C CYS A 223 -2.03 -6.62 6.56
N GLY A 224 -1.53 -7.19 5.46
CA GLY A 224 -0.60 -6.54 4.54
C GLY A 224 0.72 -7.29 4.37
N ALA A 225 1.65 -6.69 3.61
CA ALA A 225 2.94 -7.28 3.31
C ALA A 225 3.96 -7.05 4.44
N GLY A 226 4.50 -8.15 4.97
CA GLY A 226 5.60 -8.12 5.94
C GLY A 226 5.20 -7.62 7.33
N CYS A 227 6.20 -7.56 8.21
CA CYS A 227 6.07 -6.96 9.53
C CYS A 227 6.27 -5.44 9.44
N PRO A 228 5.42 -4.61 10.08
CA PRO A 228 5.54 -3.16 9.98
C PRO A 228 6.88 -2.66 10.55
N MET A 229 7.48 -1.69 9.86
CA MET A 229 8.56 -0.84 10.38
C MET A 229 8.00 0.38 11.16
N PHE A 230 6.70 0.68 10.99
CA PHE A 230 6.00 1.80 11.62
C PHE A 230 4.63 1.38 12.14
N GLY A 231 4.28 1.89 13.33
CA GLY A 231 2.92 2.01 13.91
C GLY A 231 1.97 0.83 13.69
N ASP A 232 1.76 0.05 14.74
CA ASP A 232 0.62 -0.85 15.00
C ASP A 232 -0.38 -0.99 13.84
N GLY A 233 -0.22 -2.08 13.08
CA GLY A 233 -1.05 -2.37 11.92
C GLY A 233 -2.44 -2.88 12.26
N GLN A 234 -3.16 -3.27 11.22
CA GLN A 234 -4.43 -3.97 11.34
C GLN A 234 -4.18 -5.43 11.65
N TYR A 235 -4.88 -5.97 12.64
CA TYR A 235 -4.84 -7.39 12.95
C TYR A 235 -6.24 -7.98 12.95
N THR A 236 -6.47 -8.97 12.10
CA THR A 236 -7.79 -9.60 11.95
C THR A 236 -7.68 -11.11 11.81
N GLN A 237 -8.81 -11.78 12.01
CA GLN A 237 -8.88 -13.24 11.88
C GLN A 237 -8.66 -13.70 10.45
N ASP A 238 -9.14 -12.99 9.43
CA ASP A 238 -8.93 -13.40 8.04
C ASP A 238 -7.49 -13.23 7.59
N CYS A 239 -6.82 -12.15 8.02
CA CYS A 239 -5.38 -12.00 7.84
C CYS A 239 -4.60 -13.12 8.57
N LEU A 240 -5.06 -13.55 9.75
CA LEU A 240 -4.45 -14.68 10.47
C LEU A 240 -4.65 -16.02 9.76
N ASN A 241 -5.82 -16.23 9.17
CA ASN A 241 -6.15 -17.41 8.38
C ASN A 241 -5.27 -17.46 7.12
N HIS A 242 -5.12 -16.34 6.43
CA HIS A 242 -4.25 -16.21 5.26
C HIS A 242 -2.78 -16.47 5.59
N ASP A 243 -2.26 -15.85 6.66
CA ASP A 243 -0.89 -16.07 7.14
C ASP A 243 -0.63 -17.56 7.45
N ALA A 244 -1.58 -18.21 8.11
CA ALA A 244 -1.47 -19.62 8.46
C ALA A 244 -1.49 -20.54 7.23
N CYS A 245 -2.36 -20.23 6.25
CA CYS A 245 -2.36 -20.92 4.97
C CYS A 245 -1.01 -20.76 4.26
N ALA A 246 -0.49 -19.53 4.18
CA ALA A 246 0.76 -19.26 3.51
C ALA A 246 1.97 -19.96 4.17
N ASP A 247 2.01 -20.01 5.49
CA ASP A 247 3.04 -20.71 6.26
C ASP A 247 2.99 -22.23 6.06
N VAL A 248 1.80 -22.83 6.04
CA VAL A 248 1.65 -24.29 5.94
C VAL A 248 1.72 -24.80 4.51
N GLU A 249 1.10 -24.10 3.56
CA GLU A 249 1.10 -24.51 2.14
C GLU A 249 2.35 -24.02 1.39
N GLY A 250 3.18 -23.17 2.02
CA GLY A 250 4.43 -22.67 1.45
C GLY A 250 4.25 -21.66 0.31
N GLN A 251 3.04 -21.14 0.13
CA GLN A 251 2.70 -20.18 -0.91
C GLN A 251 1.70 -19.15 -0.37
N GLN A 252 1.98 -17.87 -0.60
CA GLN A 252 1.08 -16.77 -0.22
C GLN A 252 -0.25 -16.79 -0.99
N LEU A 253 -0.28 -17.52 -2.11
CA LEU A 253 -1.32 -17.49 -3.14
C LEU A 253 -1.45 -18.88 -3.76
N GLY A 254 -2.43 -19.09 -4.64
CA GLY A 254 -2.75 -20.42 -5.17
C GLY A 254 -3.82 -21.06 -4.29
N ALA A 255 -3.45 -22.06 -3.49
CA ALA A 255 -4.39 -22.71 -2.59
C ALA A 255 -4.94 -21.79 -1.47
N CYS A 256 -4.28 -20.66 -1.22
CA CYS A 256 -4.65 -19.65 -0.22
C CYS A 256 -5.35 -18.41 -0.81
N SER A 257 -5.78 -18.46 -2.08
CA SER A 257 -6.30 -17.27 -2.80
C SER A 257 -7.67 -16.82 -2.26
N ASN A 258 -8.46 -17.75 -1.74
CA ASN A 258 -9.73 -17.47 -1.07
C ASN A 258 -9.49 -16.73 0.25
N GLU A 259 -8.51 -17.15 1.07
CA GLU A 259 -8.15 -16.42 2.30
C GLU A 259 -7.60 -15.03 1.99
N TRP A 260 -6.78 -14.89 0.93
CA TRP A 260 -6.28 -13.58 0.51
C TRP A 260 -7.44 -12.64 0.12
N THR A 261 -8.42 -13.17 -0.61
CA THR A 261 -9.60 -12.41 -1.04
C THR A 261 -10.46 -12.03 0.16
N ALA A 262 -10.64 -12.96 1.11
CA ALA A 262 -11.39 -12.71 2.35
C ALA A 262 -10.68 -11.67 3.23
N ALA A 263 -9.35 -11.68 3.31
CA ALA A 263 -8.59 -10.70 4.08
C ALA A 263 -8.51 -9.30 3.45
N ALA A 264 -9.02 -9.11 2.24
CA ALA A 264 -8.82 -7.88 1.48
C ALA A 264 -9.63 -6.69 2.03
N ASP A 265 -10.88 -6.90 2.45
CA ASP A 265 -11.68 -5.83 3.07
C ASP A 265 -11.18 -5.51 4.48
N ASP A 266 -10.74 -6.52 5.22
CA ASP A 266 -10.02 -6.36 6.49
C ASP A 266 -8.79 -5.46 6.32
N PHE A 267 -7.98 -5.66 5.29
CA PHE A 267 -6.84 -4.79 4.99
C PHE A 267 -7.25 -3.33 4.73
N TRP A 268 -8.35 -3.09 4.02
CA TRP A 268 -8.71 -1.71 3.65
C TRP A 268 -9.42 -0.94 4.75
N PHE A 269 -10.18 -1.64 5.59
CA PHE A 269 -11.20 -0.98 6.39
C PHE A 269 -11.15 -1.33 7.89
N SER A 270 -10.43 -2.37 8.30
CA SER A 270 -10.26 -2.63 9.73
C SER A 270 -9.46 -1.51 10.40
N PRO A 271 -9.70 -1.22 11.69
CA PRO A 271 -8.96 -0.19 12.39
C PRO A 271 -7.52 -0.63 12.67
N ASP A 272 -6.59 0.33 12.68
CA ASP A 272 -5.24 0.13 13.20
C ASP A 272 -5.33 -0.32 14.67
N CYS A 273 -4.52 -1.30 15.06
CA CYS A 273 -4.35 -1.62 16.46
C CYS A 273 -3.55 -0.54 17.16
N THR A 274 -3.56 -0.54 18.48
CA THR A 274 -2.52 0.13 19.27
C THR A 274 -1.85 -0.96 20.11
N THR A 275 -0.55 -1.15 19.94
CA THR A 275 0.22 -2.09 20.75
C THR A 275 0.19 -1.51 22.16
N PRO A 276 -0.33 -2.24 23.16
CA PRO A 276 -0.21 -1.81 24.54
C PRO A 276 1.28 -1.59 24.83
N PRO A 277 1.66 -0.51 25.53
CA PRO A 277 3.06 -0.31 25.91
C PRO A 277 3.57 -1.59 26.59
N SER A 278 4.72 -2.07 26.16
CA SER A 278 5.39 -3.22 26.76
C SER A 278 5.59 -2.96 28.25
N ASN A 279 4.98 -3.77 29.11
CA ASN A 279 5.32 -3.81 30.54
C ASN A 279 6.74 -4.34 30.74
#